data_AF-A0A954NZL6-F1
#
_entry.id   AF-A0A954NZL6-F1
#
_cell.length_a   1.000
_cell.length_b   1.000
_cell.length_c   1.000
_cell.angle_alpha   90.00
_cell.angle_beta   90.00
_cell.angle_gamma   90.00
#
_symmetry.space_group_name_H-M   'P 1'
#
loop_
_entity.id
_entity.type
_entity.pdbx_description
1 polymer ?
#
loop_
_entity_poly.entity_id
_entity_poly.type
_entity_poly.pdbx_seq_one_letter_code
_entity_poly.pdbx_strand_id
1 'polypeptide(L)'
;TSKIGVGLVDPDHRRPVSLTSTADDFKKAVATSLRSGLEDWSKPVIVVIKKNRSTLKALNDWLVDFNRNPGQKQIANIPMLFIDDEADNASINTNKPELKPTTTNRLIRNLLGLFRKSCYVGYTATPFANIFINPEAYDEESRKDLFPEHFIHCLDTPDNYFGAERLFLDDGSKARHIKDIR
;
A
#
# COMPACT_ATOMS: atom_id res chain seq x y z
N THR A 1 16.14 11.79 18.89
CA THR A 1 14.69 11.51 19.04
C THR A 1 14.50 10.56 20.20
N SER A 2 13.58 10.88 21.13
CA SER A 2 13.22 10.00 22.25
C SER A 2 12.53 8.74 21.75
N LYS A 3 12.78 7.58 22.39
CA LYS A 3 12.16 6.30 22.02
C LYS A 3 10.73 6.26 22.54
N ILE A 4 9.79 5.72 21.76
CA ILE A 4 8.38 5.54 22.14
C ILE A 4 7.88 4.13 21.74
N GLY A 5 6.85 3.62 22.42
CA GLY A 5 6.19 2.36 22.07
C GLY A 5 7.13 1.16 22.05
N VAL A 6 7.06 0.34 20.99
CA VAL A 6 7.92 -0.85 20.79
C VAL A 6 9.41 -0.54 20.84
N GLY A 7 9.82 0.72 20.57
CA GLY A 7 11.21 1.15 20.69
C GLY A 7 11.75 1.14 22.12
N LEU A 8 10.88 1.08 23.13
CA LEU A 8 11.27 0.92 24.54
C LEU A 8 11.48 -0.54 24.95
N VAL A 9 10.98 -1.49 24.15
CA VAL A 9 10.95 -2.92 24.49
C VAL A 9 12.22 -3.64 24.03
N ASP A 10 12.80 -3.23 22.90
CA ASP A 10 14.03 -3.81 22.34
C ASP A 10 15.01 -2.70 21.95
N PRO A 11 16.03 -2.41 22.80
CA PRO A 11 17.00 -1.34 22.55
C PRO A 11 17.90 -1.57 21.33
N ASP A 12 18.17 -2.84 21.00
CA ASP A 12 19.07 -3.29 19.93
C ASP A 12 18.32 -3.62 18.63
N HIS A 13 17.01 -3.35 18.59
CA HIS A 13 16.18 -3.62 17.43
C HIS A 13 16.69 -2.91 16.17
N ARG A 14 16.79 -3.67 15.08
CA ARG A 14 17.14 -3.11 13.76
C ARG A 14 16.05 -2.13 13.35
N ARG A 15 16.41 -0.86 13.28
CA ARG A 15 15.47 0.20 12.89
C ARG A 15 15.25 0.17 11.39
N PRO A 16 13.98 0.27 10.93
CA PRO A 16 13.72 0.44 9.52
C PRO A 16 14.29 1.76 9.02
N VAL A 17 14.73 1.77 7.77
CA VAL A 17 15.06 3.00 7.06
C VAL A 17 13.76 3.55 6.46
N SER A 18 13.35 4.75 6.88
CA SER A 18 12.18 5.43 6.29
C SER A 18 12.63 6.33 5.15
N LEU A 19 12.01 6.19 3.97
CA LEU A 19 12.25 7.08 2.82
C LEU A 19 11.25 8.25 2.74
N THR A 20 10.28 8.29 3.65
CA THR A 20 9.27 9.36 3.77
C THR A 20 9.17 9.87 5.21
N SER A 21 8.51 11.01 5.38
CA SER A 21 8.28 11.63 6.69
C SER A 21 6.82 12.08 6.83
N THR A 22 6.44 12.53 8.03
CA THR A 22 5.11 13.12 8.26
C THR A 22 4.89 14.42 7.48
N ALA A 23 5.95 15.11 7.09
CA ALA A 23 5.88 16.38 6.36
C ALA A 23 5.99 16.20 4.84
N ASP A 24 6.69 15.16 4.39
CA ASP A 24 7.08 14.98 2.99
C ASP A 24 6.84 13.55 2.50
N ASP A 25 6.20 13.47 1.33
CA ASP A 25 6.06 12.24 0.55
C ASP A 25 7.38 11.85 -0.14
N PHE A 26 7.40 10.70 -0.81
CA PHE A 26 8.57 10.19 -1.50
C PHE A 26 9.10 11.18 -2.54
N LYS A 27 10.36 11.57 -2.38
CA LYS A 27 11.12 12.38 -3.34
C LYS A 27 12.38 11.63 -3.72
N LYS A 28 12.62 11.49 -5.03
CA LYS A 28 13.79 10.81 -5.58
C LYS A 28 15.12 11.32 -5.00
N ALA A 29 15.23 12.63 -4.72
CA ALA A 29 16.41 13.23 -4.12
C ALA A 29 16.76 12.66 -2.72
N VAL A 30 15.75 12.43 -1.88
CA VAL A 30 15.91 11.85 -0.53
C VAL A 30 16.31 10.37 -0.64
N ALA A 31 15.72 9.65 -1.59
CA ALA A 31 16.02 8.24 -1.79
C ALA A 31 17.42 8.02 -2.39
N THR A 32 17.89 8.93 -3.25
CA THR A 32 19.24 8.88 -3.82
C THR A 32 20.32 9.19 -2.78
N SER A 33 20.08 10.11 -1.84
CA SER A 33 21.03 10.38 -0.75
C SER A 33 21.11 9.22 0.26
N LEU A 34 20.05 8.43 0.37
CA LEU A 34 19.97 7.23 1.22
C LEU A 34 20.44 5.94 0.51
N ARG A 35 20.84 6.01 -0.77
CA ARG A 35 21.24 4.84 -1.57
C ARG A 35 22.42 4.07 -0.97
N SER A 36 23.38 4.77 -0.36
CA SER A 36 24.51 4.16 0.36
C SER A 36 24.08 3.42 1.65
N GLY A 37 22.93 3.78 2.23
CA GLY A 37 22.37 3.11 3.42
C GLY A 37 21.50 1.88 3.10
N LEU A 38 21.06 1.73 1.83
CA LEU A 38 20.29 0.57 1.36
C LEU A 38 21.19 -0.61 0.94
N GLU A 39 22.44 -0.33 0.60
CA GLU A 39 23.45 -1.36 0.29
C GLU A 39 23.85 -2.17 1.53
N ASP A 40 23.55 -1.66 2.73
CA ASP A 40 23.65 -2.38 3.98
C ASP A 40 22.34 -3.16 4.21
N TRP A 41 22.17 -4.25 3.45
CA TRP A 41 20.98 -5.11 3.29
C TRP A 41 20.43 -5.77 4.58
N SER A 42 20.86 -5.31 5.75
CA SER A 42 20.51 -5.87 7.05
C SER A 42 19.24 -5.28 7.67
N LYS A 43 18.67 -4.21 7.09
CA LYS A 43 17.54 -3.46 7.68
C LYS A 43 16.33 -3.37 6.73
N PRO A 44 15.09 -3.49 7.25
CA PRO A 44 13.89 -3.27 6.45
C PRO A 44 13.78 -1.80 6.02
N VAL A 45 13.16 -1.56 4.87
CA VAL A 45 12.93 -0.23 4.32
C VAL A 45 11.43 0.01 4.32
N ILE A 46 11.00 1.13 4.90
CA ILE A 46 9.59 1.51 4.95
C ILE A 46 9.39 2.76 4.11
N VAL A 47 8.37 2.73 3.26
CA VAL A 47 7.97 3.87 2.44
C VAL A 47 6.47 4.04 2.60
N VAL A 48 6.06 5.13 3.24
CA VAL A 48 4.65 5.50 3.37
C VAL A 48 4.38 6.61 2.36
N ILE A 49 3.55 6.34 1.36
CA ILE A 49 3.31 7.25 0.23
C ILE A 49 1.84 7.49 -0.02
N LYS A 50 1.53 8.63 -0.65
CA LYS A 50 0.19 8.84 -1.21
C LYS A 50 0.00 8.00 -2.46
N LYS A 51 -1.19 7.41 -2.61
CA LYS A 51 -1.63 6.64 -3.80
C LYS A 51 -2.01 7.58 -4.97
N ASN A 52 -1.05 8.35 -5.47
CA ASN A 52 -1.23 9.24 -6.62
C ASN A 52 -0.18 9.00 -7.71
N ARG A 53 -0.50 9.45 -8.93
CA ARG A 53 0.34 9.25 -10.13
C ARG A 53 1.78 9.73 -9.93
N SER A 54 1.99 10.93 -9.41
CA SER A 54 3.31 11.56 -9.33
C SER A 54 4.21 10.81 -8.37
N THR A 55 3.70 10.51 -7.17
CA THR A 55 4.46 9.80 -6.14
C THR A 55 4.78 8.36 -6.56
N LEU A 56 3.79 7.61 -7.06
CA LEU A 56 3.98 6.24 -7.51
C LEU A 56 4.95 6.15 -8.70
N LYS A 57 4.89 7.13 -9.63
CA LYS A 57 5.83 7.19 -10.74
C LYS A 57 7.24 7.47 -10.24
N ALA A 58 7.42 8.42 -9.33
CA ALA A 58 8.74 8.72 -8.78
C ALA A 58 9.36 7.50 -8.08
N LEU A 59 8.55 6.73 -7.34
CA LEU A 59 8.99 5.50 -6.68
C LEU A 59 9.37 4.40 -7.70
N ASN A 60 8.54 4.18 -8.72
CA ASN A 60 8.85 3.25 -9.82
C ASN A 60 10.18 3.63 -10.51
N ASP A 61 10.32 4.88 -10.94
CA ASP A 61 11.50 5.36 -11.65
C ASP A 61 12.77 5.18 -10.79
N TRP A 62 12.67 5.44 -9.48
CA TRP A 62 13.79 5.27 -8.56
C TRP A 62 14.17 3.78 -8.37
N LEU A 63 13.19 2.88 -8.24
CA LEU A 63 13.45 1.45 -8.10
C LEU A 63 14.01 0.82 -9.38
N VAL A 64 13.56 1.29 -10.56
CA VAL A 64 14.14 0.90 -11.85
C VAL A 64 15.61 1.34 -11.93
N ASP A 65 15.91 2.58 -11.54
CA ASP A 65 17.29 3.09 -11.50
C ASP A 65 18.16 2.36 -10.47
N PHE A 66 17.55 1.90 -9.38
CA PHE A 66 18.20 1.10 -8.37
C PHE A 66 18.55 -0.30 -8.90
N ASN A 67 17.66 -0.92 -9.66
CA ASN A 67 17.80 -2.26 -10.23
C ASN A 67 18.75 -2.36 -11.45
N ARG A 68 19.70 -1.43 -11.62
CA ARG A 68 20.63 -1.35 -12.77
C ARG A 68 21.68 -2.48 -12.85
N ASN A 69 21.44 -3.64 -12.24
CA ASN A 69 22.28 -4.82 -12.44
C ASN A 69 22.10 -5.35 -13.88
N PRO A 70 23.15 -5.35 -14.73
CA PRO A 70 23.04 -5.82 -16.10
C PRO A 70 22.45 -7.23 -16.17
N GLY A 71 21.35 -7.39 -16.92
CA GLY A 71 20.67 -8.67 -17.12
C GLY A 71 19.54 -9.00 -16.13
N GLN A 72 19.33 -8.22 -15.06
CA GLN A 72 18.24 -8.44 -14.11
C GLN A 72 17.04 -7.52 -14.37
N LYS A 73 15.94 -8.07 -14.89
CA LYS A 73 14.68 -7.33 -15.07
C LYS A 73 13.93 -7.07 -13.76
N GLN A 74 14.25 -7.82 -12.71
CA GLN A 74 13.60 -7.74 -11.41
C GLN A 74 14.61 -7.71 -10.27
N ILE A 75 14.25 -7.02 -9.19
CA ILE A 75 14.93 -7.03 -7.91
C ILE A 75 14.75 -8.41 -7.27
N ALA A 76 15.78 -9.24 -7.35
CA ALA A 76 15.68 -10.66 -7.02
C ALA A 76 15.95 -10.99 -5.54
N ASN A 77 16.66 -10.11 -4.83
CA ASN A 77 17.23 -10.36 -3.50
C ASN A 77 16.47 -9.66 -2.36
N ILE A 78 15.48 -8.82 -2.70
CA ILE A 78 14.65 -8.10 -1.73
C ILE A 78 13.20 -8.55 -1.94
N PRO A 79 12.48 -9.00 -0.90
CA PRO A 79 11.04 -9.15 -0.96
C PRO A 79 10.33 -7.80 -0.74
N MET A 80 9.23 -7.57 -1.45
CA MET A 80 8.35 -6.42 -1.25
C MET A 80 7.04 -6.83 -0.57
N LEU A 81 6.60 -6.04 0.40
CA LEU A 81 5.24 -6.03 0.91
C LEU A 81 4.60 -4.68 0.55
N PHE A 82 3.52 -4.70 -0.22
CA PHE A 82 2.72 -3.53 -0.57
C PHE A 82 1.40 -3.62 0.18
N ILE A 83 1.14 -2.65 1.05
CA ILE A 83 -0.12 -2.53 1.78
C ILE A 83 -0.89 -1.38 1.15
N ASP A 84 -2.05 -1.68 0.59
CA ASP A 84 -2.93 -0.69 0.00
C ASP A 84 -4.10 -0.39 0.93
N ASP A 85 -4.05 0.78 1.55
CA ASP A 85 -5.16 1.32 2.33
C ASP A 85 -6.23 1.90 1.38
N GLU A 86 -7.50 1.65 1.69
CA GLU A 86 -8.65 1.93 0.83
C GLU A 86 -8.45 1.35 -0.58
N ALA A 87 -8.22 0.04 -0.64
CA ALA A 87 -7.92 -0.71 -1.86
C ALA A 87 -9.08 -0.77 -2.87
N ASP A 88 -10.29 -0.36 -2.49
CA ASP A 88 -11.47 -0.29 -3.35
C ASP A 88 -11.58 1.02 -4.13
N ASN A 89 -10.64 1.96 -3.91
CA ASN A 89 -10.65 3.27 -4.54
C ASN A 89 -9.61 3.36 -5.68
N ALA A 90 -8.54 4.15 -5.52
CA ALA A 90 -7.68 4.54 -6.64
C ALA A 90 -6.87 3.39 -7.30
N SER A 91 -6.77 2.22 -6.65
CA SER A 91 -6.11 1.03 -7.20
C SER A 91 -7.00 0.21 -8.15
N ILE A 92 -8.32 0.40 -8.12
CA ILE A 92 -9.25 -0.27 -9.03
C ILE A 92 -9.05 0.23 -10.46
N ASN A 93 -8.99 -0.71 -11.40
CA ASN A 93 -9.03 -0.36 -12.81
C ASN A 93 -10.48 -0.05 -13.23
N THR A 94 -10.80 1.23 -13.41
CA THR A 94 -12.12 1.68 -13.87
C THR A 94 -12.24 1.78 -15.39
N ASN A 95 -11.15 1.49 -16.12
CA ASN A 95 -11.17 1.47 -17.58
C ASN A 95 -11.70 0.13 -18.09
N LYS A 96 -12.25 0.13 -19.30
CA LYS A 96 -12.68 -1.10 -19.97
C LYS A 96 -11.47 -2.00 -20.29
N PRO A 97 -11.64 -3.33 -20.38
CA PRO A 97 -10.55 -4.27 -20.64
C PRO A 97 -9.77 -4.02 -21.93
N GLU A 98 -10.40 -3.41 -22.95
CA GLU A 98 -9.75 -3.11 -24.24
C GLU A 98 -8.85 -1.86 -24.18
N LEU A 99 -8.95 -1.08 -23.09
CA LEU A 99 -8.18 0.14 -22.88
C LEU A 99 -7.02 -0.13 -21.92
N LYS A 100 -6.00 0.73 -22.00
CA LYS A 100 -4.90 0.69 -21.02
C LYS A 100 -5.46 0.85 -19.59
N PRO A 101 -4.93 0.12 -18.60
CA PRO A 101 -5.34 0.28 -17.21
C PRO A 101 -5.18 1.72 -16.73
N THR A 102 -5.97 2.10 -15.71
CA THR A 102 -5.83 3.41 -15.07
C THR A 102 -4.38 3.62 -14.60
N THR A 103 -3.93 4.87 -14.60
CA THR A 103 -2.50 5.14 -14.34
C THR A 103 -2.05 4.67 -12.95
N THR A 104 -2.89 4.84 -11.93
CA THR A 104 -2.59 4.36 -10.58
C THR A 104 -2.53 2.84 -10.51
N ASN A 105 -3.53 2.12 -11.06
CA ASN A 105 -3.54 0.66 -11.14
C ASN A 105 -2.28 0.13 -11.85
N ARG A 106 -1.96 0.68 -13.04
CA ARG A 106 -0.76 0.33 -13.80
C ARG A 106 0.52 0.53 -12.99
N LEU A 107 0.66 1.67 -12.29
CA LEU A 107 1.88 1.98 -11.53
C LEU A 107 2.05 1.08 -10.30
N ILE A 108 0.97 0.66 -9.64
CA ILE A 108 1.01 -0.32 -8.53
C ILE A 108 1.43 -1.69 -9.06
N ARG A 109 0.81 -2.15 -10.15
CA ARG A 109 1.16 -3.41 -10.81
C ARG A 109 2.61 -3.44 -11.28
N ASN A 110 3.11 -2.32 -11.82
CA ASN A 110 4.51 -2.18 -12.19
C ASN A 110 5.44 -2.30 -10.97
N LEU A 111 5.12 -1.64 -9.85
CA LEU A 111 5.90 -1.78 -8.60
C LEU A 111 5.98 -3.23 -8.16
N LEU A 112 4.83 -3.93 -8.10
CA LEU A 112 4.79 -5.34 -7.74
C LEU A 112 5.61 -6.21 -8.70
N GLY A 113 5.58 -5.88 -9.99
CA GLY A 113 6.31 -6.58 -11.05
C GLY A 113 7.82 -6.34 -11.05
N LEU A 114 8.30 -5.25 -10.44
CA LEU A 114 9.74 -4.96 -10.30
C LEU A 114 10.46 -5.91 -9.34
N PHE A 115 9.74 -6.57 -8.45
CA PHE A 115 10.32 -7.49 -7.47
C PHE A 115 10.06 -8.94 -7.88
N ARG A 116 11.06 -9.81 -7.69
CA ARG A 116 10.87 -11.26 -7.93
C ARG A 116 9.93 -11.88 -6.89
N LYS A 117 9.92 -11.34 -5.67
CA LYS A 117 9.05 -11.73 -4.57
C LYS A 117 8.30 -10.49 -4.10
N SER A 118 7.00 -10.43 -4.36
CA SER A 118 6.13 -9.35 -3.91
C SER A 118 4.85 -9.93 -3.32
N CYS A 119 4.32 -9.26 -2.29
CA CYS A 119 3.04 -9.53 -1.68
C CYS A 119 2.22 -8.25 -1.69
N TYR A 120 0.97 -8.33 -2.14
CA TYR A 120 0.00 -7.25 -2.14
C TYR A 120 -1.09 -7.57 -1.12
N VAL A 121 -1.34 -6.63 -0.20
CA VAL A 121 -2.41 -6.72 0.78
C VAL A 121 -3.30 -5.49 0.60
N GLY A 122 -4.50 -5.71 0.07
CA GLY A 122 -5.54 -4.68 0.03
C GLY A 122 -6.31 -4.66 1.35
N TYR A 123 -6.43 -3.49 1.95
CA TYR A 123 -7.21 -3.24 3.16
C TYR A 123 -8.27 -2.19 2.84
N THR A 124 -9.54 -2.48 3.13
CA THR A 124 -10.67 -1.58 2.88
C THR A 124 -11.87 -2.01 3.71
N ALA A 125 -12.74 -1.05 4.05
CA ALA A 125 -14.04 -1.33 4.63
C ALA A 125 -15.04 -1.89 3.61
N THR A 126 -14.84 -1.66 2.32
CA THR A 126 -15.82 -1.93 1.25
C THR A 126 -15.20 -2.70 0.08
N PRO A 127 -14.95 -4.02 0.21
CA PRO A 127 -14.20 -4.79 -0.78
C PRO A 127 -14.96 -5.10 -2.08
N PHE A 128 -16.15 -4.51 -2.30
CA PHE A 128 -17.01 -4.79 -3.45
C PHE A 128 -16.24 -4.65 -4.77
N ALA A 129 -15.55 -3.53 -4.97
CA ALA A 129 -14.81 -3.31 -6.21
C ALA A 129 -13.66 -4.31 -6.41
N ASN A 130 -13.01 -4.73 -5.33
CA ASN A 130 -11.89 -5.68 -5.38
C ASN A 130 -12.34 -7.09 -5.79
N ILE A 131 -13.47 -7.57 -5.24
CA ILE A 131 -13.97 -8.93 -5.55
C ILE A 131 -14.52 -9.05 -6.98
N PHE A 132 -14.88 -7.93 -7.61
CA PHE A 132 -15.35 -7.88 -9.00
C PHE A 132 -14.24 -7.69 -10.04
N ILE A 133 -12.98 -7.57 -9.62
CA ILE A 133 -11.85 -7.58 -10.56
C ILE A 133 -11.86 -8.92 -11.31
N ASN A 134 -11.72 -8.90 -12.63
CA ASN A 134 -11.60 -10.13 -13.41
C ASN A 134 -10.27 -10.83 -13.05
N PRO A 135 -10.29 -12.07 -12.53
CA PRO A 135 -9.06 -12.79 -12.15
C PRO A 135 -8.12 -13.07 -13.34
N GLU A 136 -8.67 -13.12 -14.56
CA GLU A 136 -7.90 -13.34 -15.79
C GLU A 136 -7.47 -12.03 -16.47
N ALA A 137 -7.75 -10.87 -15.86
CA ALA A 137 -7.35 -9.58 -16.41
C ALA A 137 -5.83 -9.47 -16.48
N TYR A 138 -5.33 -9.25 -17.70
CA TYR A 138 -3.91 -9.15 -17.99
C TYR A 138 -3.63 -7.99 -18.96
N ASP A 139 -2.55 -7.27 -18.71
CA ASP A 139 -2.01 -6.22 -19.57
C ASP A 139 -0.54 -6.53 -19.86
N GLU A 140 -0.08 -6.33 -21.10
CA GLU A 140 1.30 -6.70 -21.47
C GLU A 140 2.37 -5.88 -20.72
N GLU A 141 2.09 -4.61 -20.43
CA GLU A 141 3.02 -3.72 -19.73
C GLU A 141 3.00 -3.96 -18.21
N SER A 142 1.83 -4.23 -17.63
CA SER A 142 1.60 -4.28 -16.18
C SER A 142 1.15 -5.64 -15.63
N ARG A 143 1.14 -6.68 -16.46
CA ARG A 143 0.93 -8.09 -16.09
C ARG A 143 -0.47 -8.36 -15.53
N LYS A 144 -0.63 -9.14 -14.45
CA LYS A 144 -1.93 -9.44 -13.84
C LYS A 144 -2.52 -8.24 -13.10
N ASP A 145 -3.84 -8.15 -13.02
CA ASP A 145 -4.53 -7.16 -12.18
C ASP A 145 -4.53 -7.53 -10.68
N LEU A 146 -5.07 -6.66 -9.83
CA LEU A 146 -5.02 -6.73 -8.37
C LEU A 146 -6.13 -7.58 -7.74
N PHE A 147 -6.57 -8.64 -8.43
CA PHE A 147 -7.57 -9.57 -7.91
C PHE A 147 -7.03 -10.29 -6.65
N PRO A 148 -7.83 -10.46 -5.58
CA PRO A 148 -7.41 -11.19 -4.37
C PRO A 148 -7.31 -12.71 -4.62
N GLU A 149 -6.22 -13.16 -5.24
CA GLU A 149 -6.01 -14.56 -5.65
C GLU A 149 -5.90 -15.56 -4.48
N HIS A 150 -5.40 -15.13 -3.32
CA HIS A 150 -4.99 -16.04 -2.25
C HIS A 150 -5.98 -16.14 -1.09
N PHE A 151 -6.48 -15.01 -0.60
CA PHE A 151 -7.42 -14.97 0.52
C PHE A 151 -8.21 -13.67 0.53
N ILE A 152 -9.39 -13.73 1.14
CA ILE A 152 -10.17 -12.58 1.60
C ILE A 152 -10.48 -12.85 3.06
N HIS A 153 -10.17 -11.88 3.93
CA HIS A 153 -10.41 -12.01 5.36
C HIS A 153 -11.19 -10.80 5.85
N CYS A 154 -12.38 -11.05 6.40
CA CYS A 154 -13.20 -10.03 7.04
C CYS A 154 -12.77 -9.93 8.51
N LEU A 155 -12.44 -8.73 8.96
CA LEU A 155 -12.20 -8.48 10.37
C LEU A 155 -13.51 -8.43 11.12
N ASP A 156 -13.54 -9.06 12.29
CA ASP A 156 -14.68 -8.94 13.19
C ASP A 156 -14.84 -7.49 13.63
N THR A 157 -16.09 -7.06 13.72
CA THR A 157 -16.43 -5.74 14.24
C THR A 157 -16.09 -5.70 15.72
N PRO A 158 -15.24 -4.76 16.20
CA PRO A 158 -14.92 -4.70 17.61
C PRO A 158 -16.15 -4.26 18.41
N ASP A 159 -16.28 -4.73 19.66
CA ASP A 159 -17.47 -4.50 20.51
C ASP A 159 -17.81 -3.00 20.71
N ASN A 160 -16.80 -2.14 20.57
CA ASN A 160 -16.90 -0.68 20.69
C ASN A 160 -17.17 0.04 19.36
N TYR A 161 -17.30 -0.68 18.23
CA TYR A 161 -17.66 -0.09 16.96
C TYR A 161 -19.12 0.41 16.99
N PHE A 162 -19.31 1.66 16.61
CA PHE A 162 -20.61 2.31 16.53
C PHE A 162 -20.99 2.48 15.06
N GLY A 163 -21.52 1.41 14.46
CA GLY A 163 -21.92 1.37 13.06
C GLY A 163 -23.34 1.87 12.80
N ALA A 164 -23.72 1.94 11.52
CA ALA A 164 -25.05 2.36 11.08
C ALA A 164 -26.17 1.51 11.69
N GLU A 165 -25.96 0.21 11.92
CA GLU A 165 -26.95 -0.66 12.59
C GLU A 165 -27.25 -0.19 14.02
N ARG A 166 -26.23 0.16 14.81
CA ARG A 166 -26.40 0.73 16.16
C ARG A 166 -27.04 2.12 16.14
N LEU A 167 -26.86 2.88 15.05
CA LEU A 167 -27.40 4.23 14.92
C LEU A 167 -28.87 4.24 14.44
N PHE A 168 -29.25 3.30 13.57
CA PHE A 168 -30.53 3.32 12.85
C PHE A 168 -31.44 2.11 13.06
N LEU A 169 -30.93 0.96 13.54
CA LEU A 169 -31.71 -0.28 13.70
C LEU A 169 -31.96 -0.68 15.15
N ASP A 170 -31.23 -0.09 16.11
CA ASP A 170 -31.50 -0.33 17.53
C ASP A 170 -32.66 0.55 18.00
N ASP A 171 -33.88 0.05 17.80
CA ASP A 171 -35.17 0.72 17.99
C ASP A 171 -35.52 1.06 19.46
N GLY A 172 -34.52 1.12 20.34
CA GLY A 172 -34.74 1.20 21.78
C GLY A 172 -33.65 1.82 22.66
N SER A 173 -32.48 2.23 22.15
CA SER A 173 -31.44 2.73 23.08
C SER A 173 -30.51 3.85 22.56
N LYS A 174 -30.70 5.04 23.16
CA LYS A 174 -29.66 6.06 23.44
C LYS A 174 -29.07 6.88 22.28
N ALA A 175 -29.92 7.43 21.41
CA ALA A 175 -29.61 8.71 20.76
C ALA A 175 -29.64 9.88 21.79
N ARG A 176 -28.66 9.93 22.70
CA ARG A 176 -28.48 11.04 23.67
C ARG A 176 -27.11 11.73 23.59
N HIS A 177 -26.29 11.38 22.59
CA HIS A 177 -24.90 11.88 22.51
C HIS A 177 -24.60 12.82 21.34
N ILE A 178 -25.60 13.24 20.56
CA ILE A 178 -25.42 14.38 19.65
C ILE A 178 -25.70 15.64 20.49
N LYS A 179 -24.65 16.20 21.10
CA LYS A 179 -24.70 17.60 21.53
C LYS A 179 -24.53 18.46 20.29
N ASP A 180 -25.51 19.31 20.03
CA ASP A 180 -25.39 20.37 19.02
C ASP A 180 -24.08 21.14 19.24
N ILE A 181 -23.22 21.11 18.22
CA ILE A 181 -22.10 22.03 18.14
C ILE A 181 -22.69 23.35 17.62
N ARG A 182 -22.93 24.28 18.56
CA ARG A 182 -23.13 25.70 18.24
C ARG A 182 -21.81 26.37 17.93
#